data_AF-A0A1A8RPT8-F1
#
_entry.id   AF-A0A1A8RPT8-F1
#
_cell.length_a   1.000
_cell.length_b   1.000
_cell.length_c   1.000
_cell.angle_alpha   90.00
_cell.angle_beta   90.00
_cell.angle_gamma   90.00
#
_symmetry.space_group_name_H-M   'P 1'
#
loop_
_entity.id
_entity.type
_entity.pdbx_description
1 polymer ?
#
loop_
_entity_poly.entity_id
_entity_poly.type
_entity_poly.pdbx_seq_one_letter_code
_entity_poly.pdbx_strand_id
1 'polypeptide(L)'
;VEHHKTRKSLGASLWKQPSSDDVLALLKSDTMQQTVLKFPQRRRILPQNNTEMLYRNDAVDDLGSLYDPCFLLPLFSAILRPECVVDCLKFVSSQALSVTVASLSSYDSNLRAAAYHVLHCFYQHLEAARFREKRPVLCLMDLVKNGIRKQNQRLPFILTSYVTKVAQQMLKPEDHMYVVLNRFLLSHQSLDMRKVPGFTKLFYGFELEHKMEREWILSVLEEGNLNQQLLSAMIDLLHVLWFTNLGRKEEKLDKDHASSSSSTHEKPQGLVKCLPLPLISEFLCVATAICRHLRLGVKAAPFSLFVQTLCSVLVHRGTALSVNKQSDRLTLHPQPLSCTEALALLLCWASLSCNSALLAQIQALSEQYKLRELMGMGKNKVRGKGFVSQSGTRRVNHLEDTKTLEEEENLLTDCKLPLSRIFLHWEPAFQPSEPQSVPLANDTAHLLTKWSLRWLVEVTYDANRTKELLLWLEKVVVKPRRILKVVMQDFGLKADLLQLFHRSFEARHLSSVSTGAETVQLFTNIMISLLETQENLPEFHQGVISACLPEHDQSKHEAGLFLLSSYIHELWSGASSAQLFLSHVSLVTRTKSKGQKGSKTKSQTAIRAICNDIIAMTS
;
A
#
# COMPACT_ATOMS: atom_id res chain seq x y z
N VAL A 1 29.18 -45.84 -18.48
CA VAL A 1 30.43 -45.69 -19.28
C VAL A 1 30.36 -46.46 -20.60
N GLU A 2 29.79 -47.66 -20.66
CA GLU A 2 29.75 -48.46 -21.90
C GLU A 2 28.85 -47.87 -23.00
N HIS A 3 27.66 -47.36 -22.69
CA HIS A 3 26.77 -46.74 -23.69
C HIS A 3 27.37 -45.51 -24.41
N HIS A 4 28.22 -44.73 -23.73
CA HIS A 4 28.86 -43.55 -24.33
C HIS A 4 29.93 -43.91 -25.35
N LYS A 5 30.57 -45.09 -25.20
CA LYS A 5 31.54 -45.59 -26.18
C LYS A 5 30.83 -46.02 -27.47
N THR A 6 29.63 -46.59 -27.36
CA THR A 6 28.81 -47.05 -28.49
C THR A 6 28.34 -45.90 -29.39
N ARG A 7 28.10 -44.70 -28.83
CA ARG A 7 27.74 -43.52 -29.64
C ARG A 7 28.91 -42.94 -30.42
N LYS A 8 30.14 -43.08 -29.91
CA LYS A 8 31.37 -42.67 -30.61
C LYS A 8 31.74 -43.61 -31.77
N SER A 9 31.29 -44.88 -31.73
CA SER A 9 31.57 -45.86 -32.79
C SER A 9 30.60 -45.82 -33.97
N LEU A 10 29.52 -45.00 -33.91
CA LEU A 10 28.51 -44.88 -34.95
C LEU A 10 28.78 -43.63 -35.82
N GLY A 11 29.56 -43.82 -36.89
CA GLY A 11 29.75 -43.02 -38.13
C GLY A 11 29.48 -41.49 -38.22
N ALA A 12 30.13 -40.84 -39.20
CA ALA A 12 30.10 -39.38 -39.44
C ALA A 12 28.71 -38.74 -39.67
N SER A 13 27.63 -39.52 -39.83
CA SER A 13 26.27 -39.02 -40.05
C SER A 13 25.56 -38.48 -38.79
N LEU A 14 26.03 -38.80 -37.57
CA LEU A 14 25.44 -38.34 -36.30
C LEU A 14 25.94 -36.96 -35.85
N TRP A 15 26.95 -36.39 -36.51
CA TRP A 15 27.56 -35.09 -36.16
C TRP A 15 26.73 -33.86 -36.58
N LYS A 16 25.59 -34.07 -37.26
CA LYS A 16 24.67 -32.98 -37.64
C LYS A 16 23.62 -32.67 -36.57
N GLN A 17 23.57 -33.41 -35.46
CA GLN A 17 22.63 -33.12 -34.38
C GLN A 17 23.23 -32.08 -33.43
N PRO A 18 22.51 -30.96 -33.14
CA PRO A 18 22.97 -29.97 -32.18
C PRO A 18 23.16 -30.62 -30.80
N SER A 19 24.19 -30.19 -30.07
CA SER A 19 24.39 -30.67 -28.70
C SER A 19 23.25 -30.20 -27.78
N SER A 20 23.10 -30.83 -26.61
CA SER A 20 22.17 -30.35 -25.56
C SER A 20 22.39 -28.87 -25.28
N ASP A 21 23.65 -28.46 -25.29
CA ASP A 21 24.06 -27.12 -24.93
C ASP A 21 23.72 -26.12 -26.03
N ASP A 22 23.85 -26.50 -27.30
CA ASP A 22 23.43 -25.67 -28.43
C ASP A 22 21.92 -25.43 -28.40
N VAL A 23 21.14 -26.48 -28.11
CA VAL A 23 19.68 -26.38 -28.02
C VAL A 23 19.25 -25.52 -26.84
N LEU A 24 19.83 -25.72 -25.65
CA LEU A 24 19.51 -24.92 -24.46
C LEU A 24 19.92 -23.44 -24.65
N ALA A 25 20.97 -23.16 -25.43
CA ALA A 25 21.39 -21.78 -25.72
C ALA A 25 20.39 -21.00 -26.61
N LEU A 26 19.52 -21.69 -27.34
CA LEU A 26 18.47 -21.05 -28.14
C LEU A 26 17.27 -20.57 -27.29
N LEU A 27 17.16 -21.06 -26.05
CA LEU A 27 16.09 -20.65 -25.14
C LEU A 27 16.42 -19.28 -24.54
N LYS A 28 15.55 -18.30 -24.76
CA LYS A 28 15.69 -16.96 -24.18
C LYS A 28 15.40 -17.02 -22.69
N SER A 29 16.40 -16.65 -21.87
CA SER A 29 16.30 -16.68 -20.40
C SER A 29 15.09 -15.91 -19.88
N ASP A 30 14.88 -14.67 -20.36
CA ASP A 30 13.75 -13.83 -19.92
C ASP A 30 12.40 -14.47 -20.27
N THR A 31 12.27 -15.04 -21.47
CA THR A 31 11.05 -15.72 -21.91
C THR A 31 10.80 -16.99 -21.10
N MET A 32 11.84 -17.76 -20.79
CA MET A 32 11.73 -18.93 -19.92
C MET A 32 11.29 -18.53 -18.50
N GLN A 33 11.89 -17.47 -17.94
CA GLN A 33 11.49 -16.94 -16.63
C GLN A 33 10.04 -16.49 -16.64
N GLN A 34 9.61 -15.70 -17.63
CA GLN A 34 8.20 -15.30 -17.76
C GLN A 34 7.26 -16.51 -17.92
N THR A 35 7.70 -17.56 -18.62
CA THR A 35 6.94 -18.80 -18.77
C THR A 35 6.73 -19.52 -17.43
N VAL A 36 7.74 -19.51 -16.55
CA VAL A 36 7.63 -20.06 -15.18
C VAL A 36 6.69 -19.21 -14.33
N LEU A 37 6.88 -17.88 -14.34
CA LEU A 37 6.07 -16.93 -13.55
C LEU A 37 4.59 -16.99 -13.91
N LYS A 38 4.29 -17.09 -15.21
CA LYS A 38 2.92 -17.07 -15.74
C LYS A 38 2.47 -18.45 -16.22
N PHE A 39 2.94 -19.50 -15.54
CA PHE A 39 2.76 -20.88 -16.01
C PHE A 39 1.28 -21.24 -16.26
N PRO A 40 0.93 -21.78 -17.44
CA PRO A 40 -0.45 -22.05 -17.82
C PRO A 40 -0.97 -23.36 -17.20
N GLN A 41 -1.37 -23.33 -15.93
CA GLN A 41 -1.81 -24.53 -15.19
C GLN A 41 -2.98 -25.30 -15.84
N ARG A 42 -3.78 -24.66 -16.69
CA ARG A 42 -4.94 -25.27 -17.37
C ARG A 42 -4.64 -25.74 -18.80
N ARG A 43 -3.41 -25.57 -19.28
CA ARG A 43 -2.99 -26.06 -20.61
C ARG A 43 -2.94 -27.59 -20.58
N ARG A 44 -3.57 -28.20 -21.59
CA ARG A 44 -3.57 -29.65 -21.82
C ARG A 44 -2.49 -30.01 -22.84
N ILE A 45 -1.81 -31.14 -22.62
CA ILE A 45 -0.75 -31.60 -23.54
C ILE A 45 -1.32 -32.11 -24.88
N LEU A 46 -2.55 -32.64 -24.86
CA LEU A 46 -3.30 -33.02 -26.06
C LEU A 46 -4.51 -32.08 -26.19
N PRO A 47 -4.64 -31.33 -27.29
CA PRO A 47 -5.81 -30.47 -27.51
C PRO A 47 -7.05 -31.33 -27.74
N GLN A 48 -8.16 -31.03 -27.05
CA GLN A 48 -9.42 -31.77 -27.25
C GLN A 48 -10.14 -31.37 -28.56
N ASN A 49 -9.83 -30.20 -29.11
CA ASN A 49 -10.27 -29.70 -30.41
C ASN A 49 -9.13 -28.88 -31.04
N ASN A 50 -9.02 -28.85 -32.37
CA ASN A 50 -7.99 -28.11 -33.14
C ASN A 50 -7.97 -26.57 -32.90
N THR A 51 -8.82 -26.06 -32.02
CA THR A 51 -9.02 -24.63 -31.73
C THR A 51 -8.95 -24.30 -30.23
N GLU A 52 -8.28 -25.11 -29.40
CA GLU A 52 -7.97 -24.68 -28.02
C GLU A 52 -6.88 -23.60 -28.06
N MET A 53 -7.28 -22.33 -27.87
CA MET A 53 -6.34 -21.22 -27.67
C MET A 53 -5.31 -21.58 -26.60
N LEU A 54 -4.03 -21.26 -26.87
CA LEU A 54 -2.87 -21.67 -26.08
C LEU A 54 -2.94 -21.32 -24.58
N TYR A 55 -3.80 -20.36 -24.19
CA TYR A 55 -3.93 -19.91 -22.82
C TYR A 55 -5.36 -19.46 -22.54
N ARG A 56 -5.89 -19.82 -21.37
CA ARG A 56 -6.98 -19.08 -20.72
C ARG A 56 -6.46 -18.67 -19.35
N ASN A 57 -5.80 -17.53 -19.29
CA ASN A 57 -5.41 -16.88 -18.04
C ASN A 57 -5.74 -15.40 -18.21
N ASP A 58 -6.60 -14.85 -17.36
CA ASP A 58 -7.10 -13.46 -17.45
C ASP A 58 -6.01 -12.40 -17.18
N ALA A 59 -4.74 -12.83 -17.06
CA ALA A 59 -3.59 -12.05 -16.59
C ALA A 59 -2.53 -11.74 -17.67
N VAL A 60 -2.74 -12.11 -18.94
CA VAL A 60 -1.75 -11.87 -20.01
C VAL A 60 -2.39 -11.23 -21.23
N ASP A 61 -2.02 -9.97 -21.51
CA ASP A 61 -2.48 -9.19 -22.66
C ASP A 61 -1.79 -9.59 -23.99
N ASP A 62 -0.60 -10.20 -23.95
CA ASP A 62 0.14 -10.65 -25.15
C ASP A 62 0.66 -12.10 -25.02
N LEU A 63 -0.02 -12.99 -25.74
CA LEU A 63 0.11 -14.45 -25.70
C LEU A 63 1.29 -14.99 -26.53
N GLY A 64 1.85 -14.17 -27.43
CA GLY A 64 3.00 -14.56 -28.26
C GLY A 64 4.34 -14.53 -27.53
N SER A 65 4.34 -14.10 -26.26
CA SER A 65 5.56 -13.79 -25.51
C SER A 65 6.08 -14.93 -24.62
N LEU A 66 5.41 -16.10 -24.56
CA LEU A 66 5.76 -17.23 -23.69
C LEU A 66 6.07 -18.51 -24.49
N TYR A 67 6.86 -19.43 -23.92
CA TYR A 67 7.05 -20.76 -24.50
C TYR A 67 5.91 -21.71 -24.12
N ASP A 68 5.55 -22.66 -25.02
CA ASP A 68 4.56 -23.71 -24.73
C ASP A 68 5.23 -24.87 -23.97
N PRO A 69 4.82 -25.18 -22.72
CA PRO A 69 5.33 -26.34 -21.98
C PRO A 69 5.10 -27.68 -22.70
N CYS A 70 4.07 -27.78 -23.55
CA CYS A 70 3.78 -28.99 -24.32
C CYS A 70 4.82 -29.25 -25.41
N PHE A 71 5.54 -28.21 -25.84
CA PHE A 71 6.71 -28.33 -26.72
C PHE A 71 7.99 -28.55 -25.91
N LEU A 72 8.17 -27.80 -24.82
CA LEU A 72 9.39 -27.84 -24.00
C LEU A 72 9.59 -29.19 -23.29
N LEU A 73 8.54 -29.81 -22.75
CA LEU A 73 8.69 -31.07 -22.01
C LEU A 73 9.17 -32.24 -22.91
N PRO A 74 8.60 -32.48 -24.11
CA PRO A 74 9.16 -33.44 -25.06
C PRO A 74 10.59 -33.11 -25.48
N LEU A 75 10.90 -31.83 -25.70
CA LEU A 75 12.26 -31.38 -26.01
C LEU A 75 13.25 -31.74 -24.89
N PHE A 76 12.90 -31.46 -23.65
CA PHE A 76 13.73 -31.79 -22.48
C PHE A 76 13.89 -33.29 -22.31
N SER A 77 12.82 -34.08 -22.52
CA SER A 77 12.91 -35.55 -22.53
C SER A 77 13.91 -36.04 -23.59
N ALA A 78 13.89 -35.46 -24.80
CA ALA A 78 14.82 -35.81 -25.87
C ALA A 78 16.29 -35.44 -25.55
N ILE A 79 16.52 -34.30 -24.88
CA ILE A 79 17.83 -33.84 -24.40
C ILE A 79 18.36 -34.76 -23.29
N LEU A 80 17.50 -35.19 -22.37
CA LEU A 80 17.86 -35.96 -21.18
C LEU A 80 17.86 -37.48 -21.39
N ARG A 81 17.84 -37.95 -22.65
CA ARG A 81 17.97 -39.39 -22.93
C ARG A 81 19.26 -39.96 -22.31
N PRO A 82 19.26 -41.21 -21.80
CA PRO A 82 20.41 -41.78 -21.07
C PRO A 82 21.73 -41.77 -21.85
N GLU A 83 21.67 -41.80 -23.19
CA GLU A 83 22.85 -41.83 -24.05
C GLU A 83 23.48 -40.44 -24.30
N CYS A 84 22.79 -39.36 -23.91
CA CYS A 84 23.25 -37.99 -24.12
C CYS A 84 24.19 -37.54 -23.00
N VAL A 85 25.16 -36.70 -23.34
CA VAL A 85 25.97 -35.97 -22.36
C VAL A 85 25.26 -34.64 -22.13
N VAL A 86 24.92 -34.35 -20.89
CA VAL A 86 24.12 -33.17 -20.53
C VAL A 86 24.88 -32.31 -19.53
N ASP A 87 25.03 -31.02 -19.83
CA ASP A 87 25.44 -30.04 -18.84
C ASP A 87 24.25 -29.72 -17.91
N CYS A 88 24.25 -30.37 -16.74
CA CYS A 88 23.21 -30.16 -15.73
C CYS A 88 23.20 -28.73 -15.20
N LEU A 89 24.35 -28.04 -15.11
CA LEU A 89 24.40 -26.64 -14.67
C LEU A 89 23.66 -25.76 -15.69
N LYS A 90 23.91 -25.97 -16.99
CA LYS A 90 23.21 -25.26 -18.07
C LYS A 90 21.71 -25.56 -18.10
N PHE A 91 21.30 -26.80 -17.82
CA PHE A 91 19.89 -27.15 -17.73
C PHE A 91 19.16 -26.41 -16.59
N VAL A 92 19.84 -26.19 -15.45
CA VAL A 92 19.28 -25.38 -14.35
C VAL A 92 19.33 -23.89 -14.69
N SER A 93 20.46 -23.36 -15.15
CA SER A 93 20.63 -21.92 -15.41
C SER A 93 19.77 -21.39 -16.57
N SER A 94 19.41 -22.26 -17.53
CA SER A 94 18.47 -21.95 -18.62
C SER A 94 16.98 -22.06 -18.23
N GLN A 95 16.68 -22.26 -16.94
CA GLN A 95 15.32 -22.42 -16.41
C GLN A 95 14.57 -23.67 -16.94
N ALA A 96 15.25 -24.61 -17.61
CA ALA A 96 14.62 -25.84 -18.10
C ALA A 96 14.12 -26.72 -16.95
N LEU A 97 14.90 -26.83 -15.87
CA LEU A 97 14.44 -27.45 -14.62
C LEU A 97 13.22 -26.73 -14.05
N SER A 98 13.23 -25.39 -14.04
CA SER A 98 12.15 -24.57 -13.50
C SER A 98 10.83 -24.78 -14.23
N VAL A 99 10.83 -24.76 -15.57
CA VAL A 99 9.61 -25.05 -16.37
C VAL A 99 9.10 -26.47 -16.11
N THR A 100 10.01 -27.43 -15.96
CA THR A 100 9.65 -28.82 -15.65
C THR A 100 8.98 -28.92 -14.28
N VAL A 101 9.55 -28.27 -13.25
CA VAL A 101 8.96 -28.21 -11.91
C VAL A 101 7.61 -27.49 -11.91
N ALA A 102 7.51 -26.33 -12.58
CA ALA A 102 6.26 -25.59 -12.72
C ALA A 102 5.13 -26.45 -13.34
N SER A 103 5.48 -27.34 -14.27
CA SER A 103 4.56 -28.26 -14.92
C SER A 103 3.89 -29.27 -13.98
N LEU A 104 4.48 -29.54 -12.81
CA LEU A 104 3.84 -30.36 -11.76
C LEU A 104 2.58 -29.71 -11.17
N SER A 105 2.40 -28.40 -11.34
CA SER A 105 1.21 -27.66 -10.91
C SER A 105 0.04 -27.74 -11.89
N SER A 106 0.24 -28.34 -13.06
CA SER A 106 -0.80 -28.45 -14.08
C SER A 106 -1.99 -29.28 -13.61
N TYR A 107 -3.19 -28.84 -14.01
CA TYR A 107 -4.42 -29.61 -13.81
C TYR A 107 -4.49 -30.82 -14.75
N ASP A 108 -3.77 -30.80 -15.88
CA ASP A 108 -3.71 -31.93 -16.82
C ASP A 108 -2.78 -33.04 -16.32
N SER A 109 -3.30 -34.26 -16.19
CA SER A 109 -2.53 -35.39 -15.65
C SER A 109 -1.40 -35.84 -16.57
N ASN A 110 -1.56 -35.71 -17.88
CA ASN A 110 -0.57 -36.16 -18.86
C ASN A 110 0.61 -35.20 -18.91
N LEU A 111 0.36 -33.89 -18.85
CA LEU A 111 1.41 -32.88 -18.72
C LEU A 111 2.23 -33.10 -17.44
N ARG A 112 1.58 -33.37 -16.30
CA ARG A 112 2.28 -33.72 -15.06
C ARG A 112 3.12 -34.99 -15.19
N ALA A 113 2.60 -36.04 -15.85
CA ALA A 113 3.33 -37.28 -16.06
C ALA A 113 4.58 -37.07 -16.93
N ALA A 114 4.48 -36.26 -17.99
CA ALA A 114 5.62 -35.86 -18.81
C ALA A 114 6.68 -35.10 -17.99
N ALA A 115 6.25 -34.17 -17.13
CA ALA A 115 7.14 -33.45 -16.22
C ALA A 115 7.85 -34.38 -15.23
N TYR A 116 7.11 -35.33 -14.62
CA TYR A 116 7.70 -36.35 -13.74
C TYR A 116 8.74 -37.21 -14.46
N HIS A 117 8.49 -37.58 -15.71
CA HIS A 117 9.45 -38.30 -16.54
C HIS A 117 10.72 -37.48 -16.79
N VAL A 118 10.58 -36.21 -17.19
CA VAL A 118 11.73 -35.30 -17.39
C VAL A 118 12.54 -35.13 -16.11
N LEU A 119 11.88 -34.95 -14.95
CA LEU A 119 12.58 -34.86 -13.65
C LEU A 119 13.32 -36.15 -13.29
N HIS A 120 12.75 -37.31 -13.59
CA HIS A 120 13.42 -38.59 -13.38
C HIS A 120 14.69 -38.71 -14.24
N CYS A 121 14.61 -38.40 -15.53
CA CYS A 121 15.77 -38.42 -16.42
C CYS A 121 16.83 -37.40 -15.98
N PHE A 122 16.42 -36.19 -15.60
CA PHE A 122 17.35 -35.18 -15.08
C PHE A 122 18.06 -35.63 -13.80
N TYR A 123 17.34 -36.27 -12.88
CA TYR A 123 17.93 -36.79 -11.64
C TYR A 123 19.07 -37.78 -11.91
N GLN A 124 18.89 -38.70 -12.86
CA GLN A 124 19.94 -39.67 -13.25
C GLN A 124 21.20 -38.98 -13.79
N HIS A 125 21.03 -37.96 -14.63
CA HIS A 125 22.16 -37.16 -15.11
C HIS A 125 22.82 -36.36 -13.98
N LEU A 126 22.03 -35.78 -13.07
CA LEU A 126 22.51 -35.02 -11.93
C LEU A 126 23.35 -35.89 -10.96
N GLU A 127 22.94 -37.13 -10.71
CA GLU A 127 23.71 -38.08 -9.87
C GLU A 127 25.13 -38.31 -10.40
N ALA A 128 25.31 -38.35 -11.73
CA ALA A 128 26.60 -38.53 -12.38
C ALA A 128 27.35 -37.21 -12.68
N ALA A 129 26.68 -36.06 -12.57
CA ALA A 129 27.23 -34.76 -12.94
C ALA A 129 28.42 -34.32 -12.06
N ARG A 130 29.23 -33.40 -12.59
CA ARG A 130 30.40 -32.81 -11.91
C ARG A 130 30.39 -31.29 -12.07
N PHE A 131 29.79 -30.60 -11.11
CA PHE A 131 29.84 -29.13 -10.96
C PHE A 131 29.71 -28.75 -9.49
N ARG A 132 30.13 -27.53 -9.13
CA ARG A 132 30.29 -27.08 -7.73
C ARG A 132 28.96 -27.10 -6.96
N GLU A 133 27.88 -26.69 -7.60
CA GLU A 133 26.54 -26.53 -7.03
C GLU A 133 25.68 -27.80 -7.08
N LYS A 134 26.28 -28.95 -7.47
CA LYS A 134 25.56 -30.23 -7.58
C LYS A 134 24.85 -30.62 -6.30
N ARG A 135 25.53 -30.52 -5.14
CA ARG A 135 25.02 -31.01 -3.86
C ARG A 135 23.71 -30.30 -3.46
N PRO A 136 23.65 -28.95 -3.42
CA PRO A 136 22.40 -28.27 -3.09
C PRO A 136 21.26 -28.56 -4.08
N VAL A 137 21.54 -28.65 -5.39
CA VAL A 137 20.52 -28.98 -6.40
C VAL A 137 20.00 -30.40 -6.19
N LEU A 138 20.87 -31.36 -5.90
CA LEU A 138 20.49 -32.74 -5.60
C LEU A 138 19.65 -32.82 -4.32
N CYS A 139 20.06 -32.12 -3.25
CA CYS A 139 19.28 -32.03 -2.01
C CYS A 139 17.88 -31.46 -2.24
N LEU A 140 17.74 -30.44 -3.10
CA LEU A 140 16.43 -29.90 -3.47
C LEU A 140 15.58 -30.96 -4.19
N MET A 141 16.16 -31.71 -5.13
CA MET A 141 15.44 -32.79 -5.83
C MET A 141 15.02 -33.90 -4.87
N ASP A 142 15.88 -34.31 -3.94
CA ASP A 142 15.56 -35.30 -2.91
C ASP A 142 14.44 -34.81 -1.98
N LEU A 143 14.49 -33.55 -1.57
CA LEU A 143 13.45 -32.93 -0.73
C LEU A 143 12.07 -32.99 -1.42
N VAL A 144 12.00 -32.62 -2.70
CA VAL A 144 10.76 -32.67 -3.50
C VAL A 144 10.30 -34.10 -3.70
N LYS A 145 11.21 -35.00 -4.11
CA LYS A 145 10.96 -36.44 -4.31
C LYS A 145 10.36 -37.08 -3.07
N ASN A 146 10.96 -36.84 -1.90
CA ASN A 146 10.51 -37.38 -0.62
C ASN A 146 9.17 -36.80 -0.14
N GLY A 147 8.78 -35.61 -0.62
CA GLY A 147 7.48 -35.01 -0.32
C GLY A 147 6.31 -35.57 -1.15
N ILE A 148 6.59 -36.23 -2.28
CA ILE A 148 5.57 -36.80 -3.17
C ILE A 148 5.10 -38.14 -2.61
N ARG A 149 3.81 -38.25 -2.29
CA ARG A 149 3.23 -39.45 -1.65
C ARG A 149 2.32 -40.26 -2.57
N LYS A 150 1.93 -39.69 -3.70
CA LYS A 150 1.06 -40.34 -4.70
C LYS A 150 1.70 -40.23 -6.08
N GLN A 151 1.54 -41.27 -6.89
CA GLN A 151 1.96 -41.22 -8.29
C GLN A 151 1.25 -40.07 -9.00
N ASN A 152 2.01 -39.32 -9.80
CA ASN A 152 1.50 -38.19 -10.59
C ASN A 152 0.77 -37.11 -9.75
N GLN A 153 1.17 -36.94 -8.49
CA GLN A 153 0.59 -35.96 -7.57
C GLN A 153 0.74 -34.53 -8.12
N ARG A 154 -0.35 -33.77 -8.12
CA ARG A 154 -0.29 -32.34 -8.45
C ARG A 154 0.31 -31.57 -7.28
N LEU A 155 1.27 -30.70 -7.56
CA LEU A 155 1.82 -29.77 -6.58
C LEU A 155 1.02 -28.44 -6.60
N PRO A 156 0.76 -27.81 -5.44
CA PRO A 156 0.33 -26.41 -5.41
C PRO A 156 1.33 -25.52 -6.16
N PHE A 157 0.83 -24.56 -6.94
CA PHE A 157 1.69 -23.70 -7.76
C PHE A 157 2.67 -22.85 -6.94
N ILE A 158 2.27 -22.47 -5.71
CA ILE A 158 3.18 -21.81 -4.77
C ILE A 158 4.40 -22.67 -4.43
N LEU A 159 4.23 -24.00 -4.30
CA LEU A 159 5.35 -24.90 -4.02
C LEU A 159 6.25 -25.09 -5.22
N THR A 160 5.68 -25.18 -6.42
CA THR A 160 6.50 -25.23 -7.63
C THR A 160 7.29 -23.94 -7.80
N SER A 161 6.67 -22.78 -7.56
CA SER A 161 7.33 -21.46 -7.60
C SER A 161 8.47 -21.37 -6.58
N TYR A 162 8.23 -21.79 -5.34
CA TYR A 162 9.27 -21.90 -4.31
C TYR A 162 10.45 -22.76 -4.79
N VAL A 163 10.18 -23.99 -5.26
CA VAL A 163 11.22 -24.92 -5.72
C VAL A 163 12.01 -24.33 -6.90
N THR A 164 11.34 -23.68 -7.86
CA THR A 164 12.03 -23.04 -8.99
C THR A 164 12.96 -21.92 -8.53
N LYS A 165 12.54 -21.07 -7.59
CA LYS A 165 13.39 -20.02 -7.01
C LYS A 165 14.56 -20.60 -6.24
N VAL A 166 14.33 -21.63 -5.41
CA VAL A 166 15.43 -22.29 -4.69
C VAL A 166 16.44 -22.87 -5.70
N ALA A 167 15.98 -23.53 -6.77
CA ALA A 167 16.87 -24.08 -7.79
C ALA A 167 17.78 -23.02 -8.41
N GLN A 168 17.24 -21.83 -8.73
CA GLN A 168 18.04 -20.71 -9.23
C GLN A 168 18.95 -20.11 -8.16
N GLN A 169 18.49 -20.03 -6.91
CA GLN A 169 19.28 -19.50 -5.79
C GLN A 169 20.48 -20.40 -5.44
N MET A 170 20.35 -21.72 -5.63
CA MET A 170 21.44 -22.67 -5.41
C MET A 170 22.63 -22.46 -6.37
N LEU A 171 22.43 -21.70 -7.46
CA LEU A 171 23.49 -21.33 -8.40
C LEU A 171 24.24 -20.04 -8.01
N LYS A 172 23.88 -19.41 -6.88
CA LYS A 172 24.42 -18.11 -6.43
C LYS A 172 24.95 -18.20 -5.00
N PRO A 173 26.08 -18.90 -4.76
CA PRO A 173 26.62 -19.09 -3.41
C PRO A 173 27.07 -17.80 -2.72
N GLU A 174 27.21 -16.69 -3.45
CA GLU A 174 27.59 -15.38 -2.93
C GLU A 174 26.44 -14.61 -2.27
N ASP A 175 25.19 -15.03 -2.50
CA ASP A 175 23.99 -14.35 -2.02
C ASP A 175 23.55 -14.88 -0.65
N HIS A 176 23.11 -13.98 0.25
CA HIS A 176 22.60 -14.33 1.58
C HIS A 176 21.55 -15.44 1.55
N MET A 177 20.61 -15.36 0.59
CA MET A 177 19.52 -16.32 0.50
C MET A 177 20.00 -17.75 0.19
N TYR A 178 21.18 -17.92 -0.42
CA TYR A 178 21.77 -19.23 -0.61
C TYR A 178 22.03 -19.93 0.74
N VAL A 179 22.62 -19.22 1.71
CA VAL A 179 22.97 -19.80 3.02
C VAL A 179 21.71 -20.20 3.78
N VAL A 180 20.70 -19.32 3.79
CA VAL A 180 19.42 -19.53 4.47
C VAL A 180 18.69 -20.75 3.90
N LEU A 181 18.57 -20.83 2.57
CA LEU A 181 17.86 -21.91 1.90
C LEU A 181 18.64 -23.22 1.93
N ASN A 182 19.96 -23.21 1.75
CA ASN A 182 20.77 -24.41 1.84
C ASN A 182 20.71 -25.02 3.25
N ARG A 183 20.73 -24.19 4.30
CA ARG A 183 20.48 -24.65 5.68
C ARG A 183 19.10 -25.30 5.83
N PHE A 184 18.07 -24.73 5.21
CA PHE A 184 16.72 -25.32 5.19
C PHE A 184 16.70 -26.68 4.48
N LEU A 185 17.34 -26.80 3.31
CA LEU A 185 17.43 -28.05 2.56
C LEU A 185 18.11 -29.16 3.37
N LEU A 186 19.19 -28.82 4.07
CA LEU A 186 19.95 -29.77 4.90
C LEU A 186 19.20 -30.18 6.18
N SER A 187 18.31 -29.33 6.70
CA SER A 187 17.56 -29.61 7.93
C SER A 187 16.25 -30.37 7.72
N HIS A 188 15.80 -30.55 6.47
CA HIS A 188 14.51 -31.18 6.15
C HIS A 188 14.70 -32.41 5.26
N GLN A 189 14.00 -33.49 5.59
CA GLN A 189 14.07 -34.75 4.83
C GLN A 189 13.01 -34.84 3.71
N SER A 190 11.92 -34.09 3.82
CA SER A 190 10.85 -34.07 2.81
C SER A 190 10.13 -32.72 2.77
N LEU A 191 9.60 -32.36 1.61
CA LEU A 191 8.80 -31.16 1.42
C LEU A 191 7.36 -31.38 1.93
N ASP A 192 6.89 -30.54 2.86
CA ASP A 192 5.48 -30.53 3.27
C ASP A 192 4.60 -29.92 2.16
N MET A 193 3.81 -30.75 1.51
CA MET A 193 2.94 -30.34 0.38
C MET A 193 1.76 -29.44 0.80
N ARG A 194 1.57 -29.19 2.10
CA ARG A 194 0.45 -28.38 2.64
C ARG A 194 0.88 -27.02 3.15
N LYS A 195 2.18 -26.73 3.27
CA LYS A 195 2.71 -25.51 3.87
C LYS A 195 3.73 -24.85 2.95
N VAL A 196 3.77 -23.52 2.97
CA VAL A 196 4.84 -22.77 2.30
C VAL A 196 6.15 -23.02 3.07
N PRO A 197 7.20 -23.56 2.43
CA PRO A 197 8.41 -23.97 3.14
C PRO A 197 9.14 -22.78 3.75
N GLY A 198 9.55 -22.92 5.02
CA GLY A 198 10.26 -21.86 5.74
C GLY A 198 9.47 -20.59 6.01
N PHE A 199 8.18 -20.52 5.68
CA PHE A 199 7.39 -19.28 5.73
C PHE A 199 7.47 -18.59 7.09
N THR A 200 7.18 -19.29 8.20
CA THR A 200 7.23 -18.68 9.53
C THR A 200 8.62 -18.13 9.86
N LYS A 201 9.69 -18.82 9.47
CA LYS A 201 11.06 -18.37 9.73
C LYS A 201 11.42 -17.15 8.88
N LEU A 202 11.18 -17.21 7.58
CA LEU A 202 11.54 -16.14 6.63
C LEU A 202 10.66 -14.91 6.85
N PHE A 203 9.40 -15.10 7.20
CA PHE A 203 8.43 -14.03 7.37
C PHE A 203 8.51 -13.35 8.75
N TYR A 204 8.80 -14.10 9.82
CA TYR A 204 8.90 -13.56 11.19
C TYR A 204 10.32 -13.56 11.77
N GLY A 205 11.34 -13.79 10.93
CA GLY A 205 12.74 -13.76 11.35
C GLY A 205 13.14 -12.38 11.88
N PHE A 206 14.04 -12.37 12.88
CA PHE A 206 14.62 -11.16 13.47
C PHE A 206 16.15 -11.09 13.25
N GLU A 207 16.70 -11.90 12.33
CA GLU A 207 18.12 -11.92 11.97
C GLU A 207 18.51 -10.63 11.22
N LEU A 208 19.80 -10.25 11.14
CA LEU A 208 20.23 -8.97 10.55
C LEU A 208 19.71 -8.75 9.11
N GLU A 209 19.67 -9.82 8.31
CA GLU A 209 19.21 -9.80 6.92
C GLU A 209 17.71 -10.14 6.75
N HIS A 210 16.91 -10.15 7.82
CA HIS A 210 15.49 -10.55 7.78
C HIS A 210 14.67 -9.80 6.71
N LYS A 211 15.01 -8.54 6.38
CA LYS A 211 14.32 -7.77 5.35
C LYS A 211 14.45 -8.44 3.98
N MET A 212 15.65 -8.90 3.63
CA MET A 212 15.89 -9.63 2.36
C MET A 212 15.17 -10.98 2.36
N GLU A 213 15.17 -11.69 3.49
CA GLU A 213 14.45 -12.96 3.64
C GLU A 213 12.93 -12.81 3.46
N ARG A 214 12.36 -11.74 4.02
CA ARG A 214 10.94 -11.40 3.90
C ARG A 214 10.56 -11.02 2.49
N GLU A 215 11.30 -10.11 1.88
CA GLU A 215 11.10 -9.72 0.48
C GLU A 215 11.20 -10.94 -0.43
N TRP A 216 12.15 -11.84 -0.16
CA TRP A 216 12.28 -13.08 -0.92
C TRP A 216 11.05 -13.99 -0.77
N ILE A 217 10.59 -14.29 0.45
CA ILE A 217 9.42 -15.17 0.63
C ILE A 217 8.13 -14.53 0.12
N LEU A 218 7.98 -13.21 0.26
CA LEU A 218 6.87 -12.46 -0.33
C LEU A 218 6.90 -12.53 -1.85
N SER A 219 8.07 -12.39 -2.48
CA SER A 219 8.20 -12.57 -3.93
C SER A 219 7.83 -13.99 -4.38
N VAL A 220 8.08 -15.02 -3.56
CA VAL A 220 7.60 -16.39 -3.87
C VAL A 220 6.08 -16.44 -3.86
N LEU A 221 5.45 -15.77 -2.90
CA LEU A 221 3.98 -15.69 -2.79
C LEU A 221 3.36 -14.94 -3.97
N GLU A 222 3.98 -13.84 -4.39
CA GLU A 222 3.58 -13.06 -5.57
C GLU A 222 3.51 -13.93 -6.82
N GLU A 223 4.57 -14.70 -7.05
CA GLU A 223 4.72 -15.54 -8.24
C GLU A 223 3.86 -16.80 -8.16
N GLY A 224 3.59 -17.30 -6.95
CA GLY A 224 2.81 -18.52 -6.72
C GLY A 224 1.29 -18.37 -6.90
N ASN A 225 0.83 -17.34 -7.62
CA ASN A 225 -0.56 -16.90 -7.72
C ASN A 225 -1.17 -16.72 -6.32
N LEU A 226 -0.67 -15.71 -5.58
CA LEU A 226 -1.35 -15.17 -4.40
C LEU A 226 -2.84 -15.03 -4.72
N ASN A 227 -3.66 -15.87 -4.10
CA ASN A 227 -5.10 -15.80 -4.25
C ASN A 227 -5.67 -14.93 -3.12
N GLN A 228 -6.90 -14.46 -3.34
CA GLN A 228 -7.62 -13.63 -2.36
C GLN A 228 -7.67 -14.29 -0.97
N GLN A 229 -7.81 -15.62 -0.89
CA GLN A 229 -7.89 -16.35 0.39
C GLN A 229 -6.58 -16.32 1.18
N LEU A 230 -5.45 -16.53 0.52
CA LEU A 230 -4.13 -16.48 1.16
C LEU A 230 -3.80 -15.07 1.63
N LEU A 231 -4.13 -14.06 0.81
CA LEU A 231 -3.96 -12.66 1.19
C LEU A 231 -4.78 -12.29 2.43
N SER A 232 -6.06 -12.73 2.48
CA SER A 232 -6.89 -12.56 3.69
C SER A 232 -6.27 -13.22 4.91
N ALA A 233 -5.81 -14.48 4.78
CA ALA A 233 -5.18 -15.19 5.90
C ALA A 233 -3.89 -14.52 6.39
N MET A 234 -3.12 -13.89 5.50
CA MET A 234 -1.92 -13.12 5.86
C MET A 234 -2.29 -11.85 6.62
N ILE A 235 -3.35 -11.15 6.20
CA ILE A 235 -3.87 -9.98 6.90
C ILE A 235 -4.38 -10.38 8.29
N ASP A 236 -5.16 -11.44 8.40
CA ASP A 236 -5.68 -11.94 9.67
C ASP A 236 -4.54 -12.27 10.64
N LEU A 237 -3.50 -12.96 10.13
CA LEU A 237 -2.34 -13.31 10.94
C LEU A 237 -1.53 -12.07 11.36
N LEU A 238 -1.32 -11.10 10.47
CA LEU A 238 -0.67 -9.83 10.79
C LEU A 238 -1.44 -9.09 11.89
N HIS A 239 -2.77 -9.01 11.74
CA HIS A 239 -3.67 -8.36 12.68
C HIS A 239 -3.59 -9.02 14.06
N VAL A 240 -3.81 -10.34 14.12
CA VAL A 240 -3.75 -11.10 15.37
C VAL A 240 -2.38 -10.95 16.04
N LEU A 241 -1.28 -11.08 15.29
CA LEU A 241 0.05 -10.96 15.86
C LEU A 241 0.33 -9.56 16.39
N TRP A 242 -0.06 -8.50 15.66
CA TRP A 242 0.14 -7.13 16.12
C TRP A 242 -0.59 -6.87 17.44
N PHE A 243 -1.89 -7.16 17.48
CA PHE A 243 -2.71 -6.91 18.67
C PHE A 243 -2.37 -7.84 19.84
N THR A 244 -1.90 -9.06 19.57
CA THR A 244 -1.37 -9.95 20.62
C THR A 244 -0.07 -9.41 21.22
N ASN A 245 0.84 -8.87 20.40
CA ASN A 245 2.08 -8.25 20.89
C ASN A 245 1.82 -6.93 21.62
N LEU A 246 0.79 -6.19 21.18
CA LEU A 246 0.38 -4.95 21.81
C LEU A 246 -0.25 -5.21 23.19
N GLY A 247 -1.07 -6.26 23.33
CA GLY A 247 -1.76 -6.60 24.56
C GLY A 247 -2.61 -5.43 25.09
N ARG A 248 -2.68 -5.24 26.41
CA ARG A 248 -3.43 -4.12 27.05
C ARG A 248 -2.76 -2.73 26.91
N LYS A 249 -1.82 -2.54 25.99
CA LYS A 249 -1.10 -1.25 25.85
C LYS A 249 -1.92 -0.18 25.13
N GLU A 250 -2.99 -0.56 24.43
CA GLU A 250 -3.88 0.36 23.71
C GLU A 250 -4.82 1.14 24.65
N GLU A 251 -5.34 0.49 25.71
CA GLU A 251 -6.24 1.10 26.70
C GLU A 251 -5.66 2.34 27.43
N LYS A 252 -4.35 2.58 27.35
CA LYS A 252 -3.68 3.73 27.95
C LYS A 252 -3.57 4.92 26.99
N LEU A 253 -3.46 4.68 25.68
CA LEU A 253 -3.35 5.76 24.70
C LEU A 253 -4.70 6.48 24.52
N ASP A 254 -5.80 5.74 24.44
CA ASP A 254 -7.15 6.35 24.35
C ASP A 254 -7.57 7.06 25.65
N LYS A 255 -7.11 6.58 26.81
CA LYS A 255 -7.33 7.27 28.10
C LYS A 255 -6.52 8.54 28.22
N ASP A 256 -5.26 8.56 27.79
CA ASP A 256 -4.42 9.77 27.85
C ASP A 256 -4.91 10.86 26.87
N HIS A 257 -5.57 10.49 25.76
CA HIS A 257 -6.25 11.44 24.87
C HIS A 257 -7.57 11.97 25.45
N ALA A 258 -8.28 11.19 26.28
CA ALA A 258 -9.55 11.59 26.90
C ALA A 258 -9.41 12.23 28.30
N SER A 259 -8.31 11.99 29.02
CA SER A 259 -8.09 12.46 30.40
C SER A 259 -6.87 13.37 30.55
N SER A 260 -6.72 14.35 29.67
CA SER A 260 -5.86 15.53 29.91
C SER A 260 -6.57 16.64 30.69
N SER A 261 -7.65 16.29 31.42
CA SER A 261 -8.41 17.23 32.24
C SER A 261 -8.81 16.61 33.59
N SER A 262 -7.84 16.44 34.50
CA SER A 262 -8.06 16.73 35.93
C SER A 262 -6.85 16.41 36.83
N SER A 263 -6.53 17.39 37.66
CA SER A 263 -5.79 17.36 38.93
C SER A 263 -4.26 17.51 38.92
N THR A 264 -3.87 18.63 39.51
CA THR A 264 -2.58 18.99 40.09
C THR A 264 -2.04 17.89 41.01
N HIS A 265 -0.93 17.27 40.64
CA HIS A 265 0.21 16.95 41.52
C HIS A 265 1.36 16.39 40.67
N GLU A 266 2.51 17.05 40.75
CA GLU A 266 3.76 16.62 40.14
C GLU A 266 4.18 15.22 40.62
N LYS A 267 4.22 14.25 39.69
CA LYS A 267 5.09 13.07 39.74
C LYS A 267 5.61 12.79 38.32
N PRO A 268 6.84 12.26 38.15
CA PRO A 268 7.45 12.12 36.84
C PRO A 268 6.62 11.18 35.96
N GLN A 269 6.31 11.63 34.74
CA GLN A 269 5.60 10.89 33.71
C GLN A 269 6.16 9.46 33.60
N GLY A 270 5.34 8.47 33.94
CA GLY A 270 5.69 7.07 33.75
C GLY A 270 5.83 6.80 32.26
N LEU A 271 7.03 6.40 31.81
CA LEU A 271 7.34 6.03 30.44
C LEU A 271 6.18 5.27 29.79
N VAL A 272 5.59 5.85 28.73
CA VAL A 272 4.69 5.15 27.83
C VAL A 272 5.42 3.88 27.37
N LYS A 273 4.93 2.71 27.80
CA LYS A 273 5.52 1.40 27.45
C LYS A 273 5.22 1.08 25.98
N CYS A 274 5.84 1.81 25.06
CA CYS A 274 5.72 1.54 23.63
C CYS A 274 6.47 0.23 23.27
N LEU A 275 6.07 -0.41 22.18
CA LEU A 275 6.83 -1.53 21.63
C LEU A 275 8.20 -1.01 21.12
N PRO A 276 9.26 -1.83 21.13
CA PRO A 276 10.55 -1.42 20.59
C PRO A 276 10.41 -0.99 19.12
N LEU A 277 11.05 0.12 18.75
CA LEU A 277 11.03 0.64 17.38
C LEU A 277 11.44 -0.40 16.31
N PRO A 278 12.43 -1.30 16.54
CA PRO A 278 12.73 -2.37 15.61
C PRO A 278 11.51 -3.26 15.34
N LEU A 279 10.83 -3.73 16.39
CA LEU A 279 9.63 -4.57 16.25
C LEU A 279 8.53 -3.85 15.48
N ILE A 280 8.27 -2.57 15.78
CA ILE A 280 7.27 -1.77 15.04
C ILE A 280 7.66 -1.66 13.55
N SER A 281 8.95 -1.47 13.27
CA SER A 281 9.48 -1.40 11.90
C SER A 281 9.30 -2.72 11.16
N GLU A 282 9.39 -3.86 11.85
CA GLU A 282 9.11 -5.18 11.28
C GLU A 282 7.66 -5.30 10.79
N PHE A 283 6.71 -4.94 11.65
CA PHE A 283 5.28 -4.96 11.30
C PHE A 283 4.96 -3.99 10.15
N LEU A 284 5.60 -2.82 10.13
CA LEU A 284 5.44 -1.86 9.05
C LEU A 284 5.99 -2.40 7.72
N CYS A 285 7.14 -3.08 7.74
CA CYS A 285 7.71 -3.74 6.56
C CYS A 285 6.78 -4.80 5.98
N VAL A 286 6.18 -5.62 6.85
CA VAL A 286 5.19 -6.61 6.43
C VAL A 286 3.91 -5.96 5.88
N ALA A 287 3.41 -4.92 6.55
CA ALA A 287 2.21 -4.22 6.11
C ALA A 287 2.41 -3.51 4.77
N THR A 288 3.56 -2.86 4.55
CA THR A 288 3.89 -2.22 3.26
C THR A 288 4.00 -3.24 2.13
N ALA A 289 4.55 -4.42 2.37
CA ALA A 289 4.53 -5.51 1.39
C ALA A 289 3.10 -5.98 1.06
N ILE A 290 2.26 -6.23 2.07
CA ILE A 290 0.86 -6.62 1.87
C ILE A 290 0.07 -5.53 1.12
N CYS A 291 0.36 -4.25 1.39
CA CYS A 291 -0.28 -3.10 0.75
C CYS A 291 -0.19 -3.17 -0.79
N ARG A 292 0.96 -3.59 -1.33
CA ARG A 292 1.19 -3.75 -2.78
C ARG A 292 0.30 -4.82 -3.43
N HIS A 293 -0.29 -5.70 -2.63
CA HIS A 293 -1.13 -6.81 -3.10
C HIS A 293 -2.62 -6.61 -2.89
N LEU A 294 -3.05 -5.51 -2.26
CA LEU A 294 -4.48 -5.22 -2.08
C LEU A 294 -5.27 -5.21 -3.41
N ARG A 295 -4.58 -4.90 -4.52
CA ARG A 295 -5.12 -4.95 -5.89
C ARG A 295 -5.63 -6.32 -6.36
N LEU A 296 -5.26 -7.41 -5.66
CA LEU A 296 -5.75 -8.77 -5.97
C LEU A 296 -7.24 -8.96 -5.60
N GLY A 297 -7.89 -7.93 -5.06
CA GLY A 297 -9.32 -7.91 -4.76
C GLY A 297 -9.62 -8.48 -3.37
N VAL A 298 -9.17 -7.80 -2.32
CA VAL A 298 -9.49 -8.16 -0.93
C VAL A 298 -10.96 -7.83 -0.62
N LYS A 299 -11.65 -8.62 0.24
CA LYS A 299 -13.02 -8.30 0.69
C LYS A 299 -13.03 -7.18 1.75
N ALA A 300 -14.21 -6.63 2.05
CA ALA A 300 -14.37 -5.55 3.03
C ALA A 300 -13.82 -5.91 4.43
N ALA A 301 -14.12 -7.10 4.96
CA ALA A 301 -13.68 -7.50 6.30
C ALA A 301 -12.14 -7.61 6.46
N PRO A 302 -11.40 -8.37 5.62
CA PRO A 302 -9.94 -8.37 5.70
C PRO A 302 -9.34 -6.99 5.40
N PHE A 303 -9.93 -6.21 4.49
CA PHE A 303 -9.47 -4.84 4.26
C PHE A 303 -9.59 -3.97 5.53
N SER A 304 -10.71 -4.07 6.24
CA SER A 304 -10.92 -3.38 7.52
C SER A 304 -9.86 -3.76 8.56
N LEU A 305 -9.61 -5.05 8.75
CA LEU A 305 -8.56 -5.54 9.66
C LEU A 305 -7.17 -5.00 9.29
N PHE A 306 -6.84 -4.98 8.00
CA PHE A 306 -5.56 -4.48 7.51
C PHE A 306 -5.38 -3.00 7.80
N VAL A 307 -6.38 -2.17 7.49
CA VAL A 307 -6.33 -0.72 7.71
C VAL A 307 -6.23 -0.42 9.21
N GLN A 308 -7.00 -1.12 10.06
CA GLN A 308 -6.91 -0.96 11.51
C GLN A 308 -5.51 -1.28 12.03
N THR A 309 -4.92 -2.40 11.58
CA THR A 309 -3.56 -2.79 11.97
C THR A 309 -2.53 -1.78 11.51
N LEU A 310 -2.56 -1.37 10.23
CA LEU A 310 -1.61 -0.41 9.68
C LEU A 310 -1.70 0.94 10.39
N CYS A 311 -2.92 1.42 10.67
CA CYS A 311 -3.15 2.63 11.45
C CYS A 311 -2.49 2.54 12.83
N SER A 312 -2.77 1.45 13.56
CA SER A 312 -2.20 1.23 14.91
C SER A 312 -0.67 1.18 14.88
N VAL A 313 -0.08 0.44 13.92
CA VAL A 313 1.39 0.38 13.73
C VAL A 313 2.00 1.76 13.50
N LEU A 314 1.39 2.59 12.65
CA LEU A 314 1.88 3.94 12.33
C LEU A 314 1.76 4.91 13.51
N VAL A 315 0.66 4.85 14.26
CA VAL A 315 0.46 5.65 15.48
C VAL A 315 1.53 5.30 16.51
N HIS A 316 1.71 4.01 16.80
CA HIS A 316 2.72 3.53 17.74
C HIS A 316 4.15 3.88 17.31
N ARG A 317 4.44 3.83 16.01
CA ARG A 317 5.71 4.32 15.45
C ARG A 317 5.89 5.81 15.73
N GLY A 318 4.86 6.63 15.50
CA GLY A 318 4.86 8.06 15.79
C GLY A 318 5.21 8.35 17.25
N THR A 319 4.56 7.66 18.18
CA THR A 319 4.81 7.78 19.63
C THR A 319 6.21 7.30 20.01
N ALA A 320 6.68 6.17 19.47
CA ALA A 320 8.04 5.68 19.73
C ALA A 320 9.11 6.67 19.24
N LEU A 321 8.87 7.30 18.08
CA LEU A 321 9.75 8.32 17.53
C LEU A 321 9.72 9.62 18.33
N SER A 322 8.56 10.05 18.85
CA SER A 322 8.50 11.27 19.67
C SER A 322 9.24 11.11 21.00
N VAL A 323 9.19 9.92 21.60
CA VAL A 323 9.97 9.59 22.82
C VAL A 323 11.47 9.53 22.50
N ASN A 324 11.86 8.95 21.37
CA ASN A 324 13.26 8.83 20.98
C ASN A 324 13.87 10.13 20.44
N LYS A 325 13.09 11.07 19.89
CA LYS A 325 13.58 12.39 19.46
C LYS A 325 14.12 13.23 20.61
N GLN A 326 13.70 12.97 21.85
CA GLN A 326 14.28 13.58 23.05
C GLN A 326 15.66 12.98 23.41
N SER A 327 16.10 11.94 22.70
CA SER A 327 17.36 11.22 22.89
C SER A 327 18.12 11.19 21.56
N ASP A 328 19.02 12.15 21.30
CA ASP A 328 19.82 12.37 20.06
C ASP A 328 20.53 11.14 19.43
N ARG A 329 19.82 10.08 19.01
CA ARG A 329 20.46 8.80 18.65
C ARG A 329 20.06 8.15 17.33
N LEU A 330 19.17 8.72 16.50
CA LEU A 330 18.75 8.02 15.27
C LEU A 330 18.74 8.94 14.03
N THR A 331 19.74 8.74 13.17
CA THR A 331 20.07 9.55 11.99
C THR A 331 19.45 9.07 10.67
N LEU A 332 18.61 8.04 10.64
CA LEU A 332 17.92 7.61 9.42
C LEU A 332 16.50 7.16 9.76
N HIS A 333 15.51 8.02 9.49
CA HIS A 333 14.10 7.66 9.59
C HIS A 333 13.60 7.21 8.20
N PRO A 334 13.48 5.90 7.93
CA PRO A 334 12.83 5.44 6.70
C PRO A 334 11.40 5.98 6.67
N GLN A 335 10.94 6.39 5.49
CA GLN A 335 9.60 6.93 5.33
C GLN A 335 8.53 5.89 5.69
N PRO A 336 7.44 6.31 6.35
CA PRO A 336 6.40 5.40 6.80
C PRO A 336 5.53 4.84 5.67
N LEU A 337 5.31 5.60 4.59
CA LEU A 337 4.46 5.20 3.47
C LEU A 337 4.86 5.91 2.18
N SER A 338 4.95 5.20 1.06
CA SER A 338 5.21 5.76 -0.27
C SER A 338 3.94 6.27 -0.96
N CYS A 339 4.08 7.02 -2.05
CA CYS A 339 2.95 7.48 -2.87
C CYS A 339 2.14 6.30 -3.44
N THR A 340 2.82 5.25 -3.91
CA THR A 340 2.16 4.06 -4.50
C THR A 340 1.36 3.29 -3.44
N GLU A 341 1.89 3.15 -2.22
CA GLU A 341 1.19 2.51 -1.11
C GLU A 341 -0.04 3.33 -0.65
N ALA A 342 0.08 4.66 -0.58
CA ALA A 342 -1.05 5.53 -0.22
C ALA A 342 -2.18 5.46 -1.27
N LEU A 343 -1.81 5.50 -2.56
CA LEU A 343 -2.76 5.37 -3.66
C LEU A 343 -3.37 3.97 -3.74
N ALA A 344 -2.61 2.91 -3.41
CA ALA A 344 -3.13 1.54 -3.37
C ALA A 344 -4.20 1.34 -2.29
N LEU A 345 -4.00 1.93 -1.10
CA LEU A 345 -5.00 1.94 -0.02
C LEU A 345 -6.29 2.63 -0.46
N LEU A 346 -6.18 3.85 -1.02
CA LEU A 346 -7.33 4.59 -1.53
C LEU A 346 -8.04 3.85 -2.67
N LEU A 347 -7.29 3.26 -3.60
CA LEU A 347 -7.83 2.49 -4.71
C LEU A 347 -8.62 1.29 -4.20
N CYS A 348 -8.08 0.55 -3.23
CA CYS A 348 -8.75 -0.59 -2.63
C CYS A 348 -10.06 -0.17 -1.95
N TRP A 349 -10.03 0.88 -1.12
CA TRP A 349 -11.25 1.40 -0.48
C TRP A 349 -12.27 1.91 -1.51
N ALA A 350 -11.84 2.64 -2.54
CA ALA A 350 -12.70 3.16 -3.59
C ALA A 350 -13.36 2.04 -4.41
N SER A 351 -12.63 0.94 -4.63
CA SER A 351 -13.13 -0.24 -5.32
C SER A 351 -14.23 -0.95 -4.53
N LEU A 352 -14.05 -1.08 -3.21
CA LEU A 352 -15.01 -1.73 -2.31
C LEU A 352 -16.24 -0.87 -2.05
N SER A 353 -16.06 0.44 -1.89
CA SER A 353 -17.15 1.41 -1.70
C SER A 353 -17.85 1.82 -2.99
N CYS A 354 -17.45 1.28 -4.15
CA CYS A 354 -17.98 1.62 -5.46
C CYS A 354 -17.91 3.14 -5.80
N ASN A 355 -16.90 3.85 -5.29
CA ASN A 355 -16.73 5.28 -5.54
C ASN A 355 -16.10 5.53 -6.93
N SER A 356 -16.96 5.63 -7.95
CA SER A 356 -16.57 5.81 -9.34
C SER A 356 -15.72 7.06 -9.61
N ALA A 357 -16.00 8.17 -8.91
CA ALA A 357 -15.27 9.42 -9.08
C ALA A 357 -13.82 9.32 -8.57
N LEU A 358 -13.62 8.73 -7.40
CA LEU A 358 -12.28 8.51 -6.84
C LEU A 358 -11.49 7.48 -7.67
N LEU A 359 -12.14 6.41 -8.14
CA LEU A 359 -11.52 5.43 -9.03
C LEU A 359 -11.00 6.07 -10.32
N ALA A 360 -11.79 6.93 -10.96
CA ALA A 360 -11.39 7.61 -12.18
C ALA A 360 -10.18 8.55 -11.97
N GLN A 361 -10.14 9.26 -10.84
CA GLN A 361 -9.01 10.14 -10.49
C GLN A 361 -7.71 9.34 -10.28
N ILE A 362 -7.77 8.23 -9.54
CA ILE A 362 -6.60 7.39 -9.30
C ILE A 362 -6.13 6.70 -10.60
N GLN A 363 -7.06 6.26 -11.44
CA GLN A 363 -6.74 5.68 -12.75
C GLN A 363 -6.02 6.68 -13.66
N ALA A 364 -6.53 7.92 -13.76
CA ALA A 364 -5.88 8.98 -14.54
C ALA A 364 -4.44 9.26 -14.06
N LEU A 365 -4.22 9.33 -12.74
CA LEU A 365 -2.87 9.47 -12.17
C LEU A 365 -1.98 8.27 -12.50
N SER A 366 -2.52 7.05 -12.39
CA SER A 366 -1.75 5.83 -12.71
C SER A 366 -1.29 5.77 -14.17
N GLU A 367 -2.14 6.24 -15.09
CA GLU A 367 -1.84 6.28 -16.53
C GLU A 367 -0.79 7.38 -16.83
N GLN A 368 -0.98 8.57 -16.26
CA GLN A 368 -0.09 9.72 -16.43
C GLN A 368 1.35 9.40 -15.99
N TYR A 369 1.51 8.70 -14.86
CA TYR A 369 2.82 8.36 -14.29
C TYR A 369 3.27 6.91 -14.59
N LYS A 370 2.56 6.18 -15.46
CA LYS A 370 2.87 4.79 -15.84
C LYS A 370 3.09 3.85 -14.65
N LEU A 371 2.29 4.00 -13.59
CA LEU A 371 2.37 3.18 -12.38
C LEU A 371 1.83 1.77 -12.65
N ARG A 372 2.67 0.91 -13.25
CA ARG A 372 2.34 -0.49 -13.58
C ARG A 372 1.83 -1.29 -12.38
N GLU A 373 2.24 -0.90 -11.17
CA GLU A 373 1.78 -1.53 -9.92
C GLU A 373 0.31 -1.26 -9.59
N LEU A 374 -0.28 -0.17 -10.09
CA LEU A 374 -1.69 0.19 -9.87
C LEU A 374 -2.57 -0.17 -11.08
N MET A 375 -1.98 -0.32 -12.27
CA MET A 375 -2.67 -0.73 -13.50
C MET A 375 -2.92 -2.25 -13.51
N GLY A 376 -3.91 -2.72 -12.75
CA GLY A 376 -4.21 -4.17 -12.67
C GLY A 376 -5.63 -4.55 -12.23
N MET A 377 -6.50 -3.61 -11.85
CA MET A 377 -7.92 -3.92 -11.69
C MET A 377 -8.51 -4.14 -13.08
N GLY A 378 -8.65 -5.41 -13.44
CA GLY A 378 -9.27 -5.85 -14.67
C GLY A 378 -10.55 -5.08 -14.95
N LYS A 379 -10.73 -4.73 -16.22
CA LYS A 379 -11.89 -4.10 -16.83
C LYS A 379 -13.21 -4.69 -16.31
N ASN A 380 -13.71 -4.20 -15.18
CA ASN A 380 -15.13 -4.24 -14.89
C ASN A 380 -15.77 -3.19 -15.79
N LYS A 381 -15.91 -3.59 -17.06
CA LYS A 381 -16.77 -2.95 -18.03
C LYS A 381 -18.11 -2.79 -17.32
N VAL A 382 -18.43 -1.55 -16.97
CA VAL A 382 -19.80 -1.09 -16.85
C VAL A 382 -20.46 -1.39 -18.20
N ARG A 383 -20.99 -2.59 -18.34
CA ARG A 383 -21.87 -2.96 -19.44
C ARG A 383 -23.19 -3.33 -18.80
N GLY A 384 -24.09 -2.36 -18.80
CA GLY A 384 -25.49 -2.59 -18.53
C GLY A 384 -26.05 -3.67 -19.46
N LYS A 385 -27.15 -4.26 -18.96
CA LYS A 385 -28.05 -5.24 -19.57
C LYS A 385 -27.70 -6.72 -19.32
N GLY A 386 -28.34 -7.25 -18.27
CA GLY A 386 -29.27 -8.37 -18.34
C GLY A 386 -28.70 -9.72 -18.78
N PHE A 387 -28.37 -10.57 -17.81
CA PHE A 387 -28.46 -12.01 -18.00
C PHE A 387 -29.56 -12.56 -17.10
N VAL A 388 -30.69 -12.85 -17.74
CA VAL A 388 -31.73 -13.73 -17.22
C VAL A 388 -31.13 -15.14 -17.15
N SER A 389 -30.94 -15.66 -15.94
CA SER A 389 -30.72 -17.10 -15.73
C SER A 389 -32.08 -17.78 -15.61
N GLN A 390 -32.45 -18.57 -16.62
CA GLN A 390 -33.55 -19.52 -16.52
C GLN A 390 -33.04 -20.84 -15.95
N SER A 391 -33.76 -21.31 -14.91
CA SER A 391 -33.78 -22.65 -14.28
C SER A 391 -32.60 -23.01 -13.35
N GLY A 392 -32.78 -23.41 -12.09
CA GLY A 392 -34.00 -23.74 -11.35
C GLY A 392 -33.82 -23.69 -9.82
N THR A 393 -34.85 -23.12 -9.19
CA THR A 393 -35.40 -23.43 -7.85
C THR A 393 -34.45 -23.64 -6.66
N ARG A 394 -34.07 -22.53 -6.01
CA ARG A 394 -34.04 -22.44 -4.53
C ARG A 394 -34.36 -21.01 -4.11
N ARG A 395 -35.65 -20.72 -3.93
CA ARG A 395 -36.10 -19.57 -3.13
C ARG A 395 -35.67 -19.86 -1.70
N VAL A 396 -34.72 -19.11 -1.17
CA VAL A 396 -34.50 -18.78 0.26
C VAL A 396 -33.23 -17.91 0.31
N ASN A 397 -33.30 -16.77 1.03
CA ASN A 397 -32.23 -15.84 1.44
C ASN A 397 -32.05 -14.50 0.71
N HIS A 398 -33.15 -13.82 0.36
CA HIS A 398 -33.10 -12.38 0.02
C HIS A 398 -32.82 -11.47 1.23
N LEU A 399 -32.94 -11.99 2.46
CA LEU A 399 -32.71 -11.27 3.72
C LEU A 399 -31.26 -11.39 4.24
N GLU A 400 -30.53 -12.45 3.88
CA GLU A 400 -29.11 -12.60 4.24
C GLU A 400 -28.21 -11.78 3.30
N ASP A 401 -28.56 -11.72 2.00
CA ASP A 401 -27.84 -10.90 1.03
C ASP A 401 -27.96 -9.39 1.33
N THR A 402 -29.09 -8.91 1.86
CA THR A 402 -29.23 -7.50 2.27
C THR A 402 -28.46 -7.19 3.56
N LYS A 403 -28.47 -8.10 4.53
CA LYS A 403 -27.72 -7.93 5.79
C LYS A 403 -26.22 -7.94 5.58
N THR A 404 -25.74 -8.83 4.72
CA THR A 404 -24.31 -8.91 4.39
C THR A 404 -23.82 -7.67 3.65
N LEU A 405 -24.64 -7.05 2.79
CA LEU A 405 -24.33 -5.78 2.15
C LEU A 405 -24.30 -4.60 3.13
N GLU A 406 -25.25 -4.52 4.06
CA GLU A 406 -25.26 -3.51 5.12
C GLU A 406 -24.06 -3.65 6.06
N GLU A 407 -23.69 -4.88 6.44
CA GLU A 407 -22.50 -5.17 7.24
C GLU A 407 -21.21 -4.76 6.49
N GLU A 408 -21.11 -5.04 5.19
CA GLU A 408 -19.97 -4.60 4.37
C GLU A 408 -19.89 -3.07 4.26
N GLU A 409 -21.02 -2.38 4.09
CA GLU A 409 -21.08 -0.93 4.05
C GLU A 409 -20.64 -0.31 5.38
N ASN A 410 -21.14 -0.84 6.50
CA ASN A 410 -20.74 -0.40 7.84
C ASN A 410 -19.23 -0.56 8.05
N LEU A 411 -18.67 -1.72 7.71
CA LEU A 411 -17.22 -1.96 7.80
C LEU A 411 -16.41 -0.94 6.97
N LEU A 412 -16.89 -0.57 5.79
CA LEU A 412 -16.23 0.41 4.93
C LEU A 412 -16.36 1.84 5.45
N THR A 413 -17.47 2.18 6.13
CA THR A 413 -17.60 3.45 6.84
C THR A 413 -16.66 3.54 8.03
N ASP A 414 -16.52 2.45 8.79
CA ASP A 414 -15.59 2.35 9.93
C ASP A 414 -14.12 2.46 9.49
N CYS A 415 -13.81 2.08 8.25
CA CYS A 415 -12.46 2.24 7.68
C CYS A 415 -12.06 3.70 7.44
N LYS A 416 -13.01 4.64 7.31
CA LYS A 416 -12.69 6.03 6.92
C LYS A 416 -11.79 6.73 7.94
N LEU A 417 -12.05 6.55 9.24
CA LEU A 417 -11.26 7.15 10.33
C LEU A 417 -9.82 6.58 10.36
N PRO A 418 -9.60 5.25 10.42
CA PRO A 418 -8.26 4.66 10.31
C PRO A 418 -7.52 5.06 9.03
N LEU A 419 -8.18 5.10 7.87
CA LEU A 419 -7.57 5.55 6.61
C LEU A 419 -7.10 7.00 6.70
N SER A 420 -7.95 7.90 7.20
CA SER A 420 -7.57 9.30 7.39
C SER A 420 -6.33 9.40 8.29
N ARG A 421 -6.29 8.66 9.41
CA ARG A 421 -5.13 8.65 10.32
C ARG A 421 -3.86 8.10 9.67
N ILE A 422 -3.96 7.05 8.84
CA ILE A 422 -2.82 6.54 8.06
C ILE A 422 -2.24 7.65 7.17
N PHE A 423 -3.10 8.42 6.48
CA PHE A 423 -2.65 9.48 5.58
C PHE A 423 -1.98 10.65 6.32
N LEU A 424 -2.32 10.91 7.58
CA LEU A 424 -1.62 11.90 8.41
C LEU A 424 -0.15 11.52 8.68
N HIS A 425 0.22 10.25 8.53
CA HIS A 425 1.60 9.80 8.63
C HIS A 425 2.34 9.85 7.28
N TRP A 426 1.67 10.11 6.16
CA TRP A 426 2.30 10.21 4.84
C TRP A 426 3.05 11.53 4.68
N GLU A 427 4.23 11.47 4.05
CA GLU A 427 5.08 12.63 3.75
C GLU A 427 5.65 12.52 2.33
N PRO A 428 5.75 13.64 1.59
CA PRO A 428 6.29 13.61 0.24
C PRO A 428 7.79 13.26 0.24
N ALA A 429 8.14 12.13 -0.39
CA ALA A 429 9.51 11.75 -0.70
C ALA A 429 9.95 12.36 -2.02
N PHE A 430 11.08 13.05 -2.02
CA PHE A 430 11.72 13.46 -3.27
C PHE A 430 12.95 12.59 -3.46
N GLN A 431 12.86 11.62 -4.38
CA GLN A 431 14.03 10.88 -4.80
C GLN A 431 14.84 11.77 -5.75
N PRO A 432 16.10 12.14 -5.42
CA PRO A 432 16.90 13.03 -6.26
C PRO A 432 17.16 12.47 -7.67
N SER A 433 17.05 11.16 -7.84
CA SER A 433 17.31 10.41 -9.07
C SER A 433 16.14 10.39 -10.05
N GLU A 434 14.93 10.80 -9.66
CA GLU A 434 13.73 10.71 -10.52
C GLU A 434 13.00 12.05 -10.63
N PRO A 435 13.03 12.72 -11.81
CA PRO A 435 12.35 13.99 -12.02
C PRO A 435 10.81 13.91 -11.93
N GLN A 436 10.23 12.71 -12.11
CA GLN A 436 8.79 12.46 -11.98
C GLN A 436 8.31 12.26 -10.53
N SER A 437 9.22 12.14 -9.56
CA SER A 437 8.86 11.93 -8.15
C SER A 437 8.15 13.14 -7.53
N VAL A 438 8.53 14.36 -7.95
CA VAL A 438 7.99 15.61 -7.41
C VAL A 438 6.54 15.86 -7.84
N PRO A 439 6.17 15.77 -9.15
CA PRO A 439 4.78 15.95 -9.57
C PRO A 439 3.84 14.89 -9.00
N LEU A 440 4.26 13.62 -8.99
CA LEU A 440 3.46 12.52 -8.42
C LEU A 440 3.18 12.74 -6.92
N ALA A 441 4.17 13.17 -6.15
CA ALA A 441 3.99 13.46 -4.73
C ALA A 441 3.00 14.62 -4.51
N ASN A 442 3.02 15.66 -5.35
CA ASN A 442 2.09 16.77 -5.28
C ASN A 442 0.64 16.34 -5.59
N ASP A 443 0.44 15.56 -6.64
CA ASP A 443 -0.88 15.06 -7.03
C ASP A 443 -1.44 14.07 -5.99
N THR A 444 -0.56 13.24 -5.41
CA THR A 444 -0.91 12.35 -4.30
C THR A 444 -1.34 13.15 -3.07
N ALA A 445 -0.55 14.16 -2.66
CA ALA A 445 -0.89 15.02 -1.54
C ALA A 445 -2.22 15.76 -1.75
N HIS A 446 -2.48 16.25 -2.97
CA HIS A 446 -3.75 16.89 -3.32
C HIS A 446 -4.93 15.92 -3.15
N LEU A 447 -4.82 14.69 -3.68
CA LEU A 447 -5.87 13.69 -3.58
C LEU A 447 -6.14 13.25 -2.12
N LEU A 448 -5.08 12.99 -1.34
CA LEU A 448 -5.17 12.63 0.08
C LEU A 448 -5.81 13.75 0.90
N THR A 449 -5.45 15.00 0.61
CA THR A 449 -6.03 16.19 1.25
C THR A 449 -7.52 16.30 0.96
N LYS A 450 -7.88 16.22 -0.32
CA LYS A 450 -9.28 16.31 -0.77
C LYS A 450 -10.15 15.24 -0.12
N TRP A 451 -9.69 13.99 -0.13
CA TRP A 451 -10.43 12.88 0.47
C TRP A 451 -10.58 13.03 2.00
N SER A 452 -9.49 13.37 2.70
CA SER A 452 -9.50 13.51 4.17
C SER A 452 -10.38 14.67 4.63
N LEU A 453 -10.34 15.81 3.93
CA LEU A 453 -11.20 16.96 4.21
C LEU A 453 -12.67 16.62 3.99
N ARG A 454 -12.98 15.99 2.85
CA ARG A 454 -14.36 15.61 2.52
C ARG A 454 -14.96 14.70 3.59
N TRP A 455 -14.18 13.75 4.09
CA TRP A 455 -14.60 12.88 5.18
C TRP A 455 -14.89 13.65 6.48
N LEU A 456 -14.03 14.58 6.90
CA LEU A 456 -14.29 15.40 8.11
C LEU A 456 -15.53 16.27 7.97
N VAL A 457 -15.86 16.72 6.76
CA VAL A 457 -17.08 17.49 6.49
C VAL A 457 -18.34 16.60 6.54
N GLU A 458 -18.24 15.32 6.19
CA GLU A 458 -19.35 14.36 6.26
C GLU A 458 -19.66 13.90 7.70
N VAL A 459 -18.65 13.88 8.59
CA VAL A 459 -18.78 13.39 9.97
C VAL A 459 -19.09 14.52 10.96
N THR A 460 -19.55 14.16 12.16
CA THR A 460 -19.69 15.09 13.29
C THR A 460 -18.35 15.78 13.60
N TYR A 461 -18.42 17.08 13.90
CA TYR A 461 -17.22 17.88 14.15
C TYR A 461 -16.49 17.42 15.42
N ASP A 462 -15.19 17.17 15.28
CA ASP A 462 -14.28 16.87 16.37
C ASP A 462 -13.04 17.77 16.26
N ALA A 463 -12.78 18.53 17.34
CA ALA A 463 -11.70 19.53 17.35
C ALA A 463 -10.31 18.90 17.27
N ASN A 464 -10.10 17.73 17.89
CA ASN A 464 -8.80 17.07 17.91
C ASN A 464 -8.45 16.48 16.55
N ARG A 465 -9.39 15.78 15.91
CA ARG A 465 -9.23 15.24 14.54
C ARG A 465 -8.97 16.35 13.53
N THR A 466 -9.69 17.47 13.67
CA THR A 466 -9.49 18.65 12.82
C THR A 466 -8.09 19.22 13.03
N LYS A 467 -7.65 19.39 14.29
CA LYS A 467 -6.30 19.87 14.62
C LYS A 467 -5.20 18.97 14.05
N GLU A 468 -5.34 17.65 14.17
CA GLU A 468 -4.39 16.68 13.61
C GLU A 468 -4.25 16.83 12.08
N LEU A 469 -5.37 16.95 11.36
CA LEU A 469 -5.36 17.19 9.92
C LEU A 469 -4.71 18.53 9.57
N LEU A 470 -5.03 19.60 10.30
CA LEU A 470 -4.46 20.92 10.05
C LEU A 470 -2.94 20.95 10.24
N LEU A 471 -2.41 20.28 11.27
CA LEU A 471 -0.96 20.16 11.48
C LEU A 471 -0.29 19.40 10.32
N TRP A 472 -0.95 18.37 9.80
CA TRP A 472 -0.47 17.65 8.63
C TRP A 472 -0.53 18.52 7.36
N LEU A 473 -1.62 19.26 7.13
CA LEU A 473 -1.76 20.19 6.01
C LEU A 473 -0.70 21.29 6.04
N GLU A 474 -0.43 21.85 7.22
CA GLU A 474 0.63 22.84 7.38
C GLU A 474 1.99 22.25 6.95
N LYS A 475 2.27 21.01 7.37
CA LYS A 475 3.52 20.32 7.06
C LYS A 475 3.66 19.93 5.59
N VAL A 476 2.61 19.40 4.96
CA VAL A 476 2.65 18.80 3.63
C VAL A 476 2.29 19.78 2.52
N VAL A 477 1.35 20.69 2.78
CA VAL A 477 0.82 21.61 1.76
C VAL A 477 1.42 23.01 1.91
N VAL A 478 1.40 23.57 3.12
CA VAL A 478 1.78 24.97 3.36
C VAL A 478 3.29 25.18 3.32
N LYS A 479 4.05 24.44 4.13
CA LYS A 479 5.52 24.62 4.20
C LYS A 479 6.24 24.41 2.86
N PRO A 480 5.90 23.40 2.04
CA PRO A 480 6.58 23.20 0.75
C PRO A 480 6.19 24.24 -0.32
N ARG A 481 5.10 25.01 -0.12
CA ARG A 481 4.51 26.03 -1.02
C ARG A 481 4.14 25.59 -2.44
N ARG A 482 4.58 24.42 -2.91
CA ARG A 482 4.44 23.92 -4.29
C ARG A 482 3.02 23.50 -4.67
N ILE A 483 2.24 22.97 -3.72
CA ILE A 483 0.90 22.40 -3.96
C ILE A 483 -0.19 23.49 -3.79
N LEU A 484 0.15 24.64 -3.21
CA LEU A 484 -0.81 25.70 -2.89
C LEU A 484 -1.61 26.16 -4.11
N LYS A 485 -0.97 26.31 -5.28
CA LYS A 485 -1.67 26.69 -6.52
C LYS A 485 -2.69 25.64 -6.98
N VAL A 486 -2.36 24.34 -6.88
CA VAL A 486 -3.26 23.24 -7.26
C VAL A 486 -4.46 23.18 -6.30
N VAL A 487 -4.20 23.27 -5.00
CA VAL A 487 -5.24 23.33 -3.96
C VAL A 487 -6.17 24.52 -4.18
N MET A 488 -5.62 25.68 -4.54
CA MET A 488 -6.39 26.89 -4.83
C MET A 488 -7.07 26.90 -6.20
N GLN A 489 -6.91 25.88 -7.04
CA GLN A 489 -7.66 25.71 -8.29
C GLN A 489 -8.83 24.72 -8.14
N ASP A 490 -8.81 23.84 -7.13
CA ASP A 490 -9.90 22.89 -6.86
C ASP A 490 -11.03 23.57 -6.05
N PHE A 491 -12.12 23.91 -6.74
CA PHE A 491 -13.30 24.53 -6.13
C PHE A 491 -13.97 23.66 -5.05
N GLY A 492 -13.93 22.33 -5.18
CA GLY A 492 -14.53 21.42 -4.22
C GLY A 492 -13.75 21.42 -2.90
N LEU A 493 -12.42 21.36 -3.00
CA LEU A 493 -11.52 21.41 -1.85
C LEU A 493 -11.66 22.75 -1.10
N LYS A 494 -11.76 23.87 -1.81
CA LYS A 494 -12.04 25.18 -1.19
C LYS A 494 -13.35 25.21 -0.42
N ALA A 495 -14.41 24.65 -1.00
CA ALA A 495 -15.72 24.59 -0.34
C ALA A 495 -15.67 23.74 0.93
N ASP A 496 -15.01 22.58 0.90
CA ASP A 496 -14.85 21.72 2.07
C ASP A 496 -14.00 22.40 3.16
N LEU A 497 -12.92 23.13 2.80
CA LEU A 497 -12.13 23.94 3.74
C LEU A 497 -12.96 25.05 4.41
N LEU A 498 -13.72 25.81 3.62
CA LEU A 498 -14.61 26.85 4.12
C LEU A 498 -15.66 26.30 5.08
N GLN A 499 -16.27 25.16 4.73
CA GLN A 499 -17.29 24.53 5.55
C GLN A 499 -16.71 24.04 6.88
N LEU A 500 -15.53 23.41 6.86
CA LEU A 500 -14.86 22.95 8.07
C LEU A 500 -14.39 24.14 8.93
N PHE A 501 -13.92 25.22 8.29
CA PHE A 501 -13.55 26.46 8.97
C PHE A 501 -14.73 27.05 9.74
N HIS A 502 -15.89 27.17 9.08
CA HIS A 502 -17.11 27.65 9.73
C HIS A 502 -17.51 26.79 10.93
N ARG A 503 -17.54 25.47 10.77
CA ARG A 503 -17.84 24.54 11.88
C ARG A 503 -16.84 24.65 13.04
N SER A 504 -15.57 24.89 12.75
CA SER A 504 -14.54 25.08 13.79
C SER A 504 -14.76 26.35 14.62
N PHE A 505 -15.26 27.41 13.98
CA PHE A 505 -15.65 28.65 14.66
C PHE A 505 -16.96 28.49 15.44
N GLU A 506 -17.97 27.83 14.89
CA GLU A 506 -19.24 27.57 15.59
C GLU A 506 -19.05 26.70 16.84
N ALA A 507 -18.25 25.63 16.75
CA ALA A 507 -17.98 24.74 17.88
C ALA A 507 -17.28 25.46 19.05
N ARG A 508 -16.47 26.48 18.77
CA ARG A 508 -15.82 27.31 19.80
C ARG A 508 -16.83 28.06 20.66
N HIS A 509 -17.97 28.47 20.12
CA HIS A 509 -19.01 29.16 20.88
C HIS A 509 -19.73 28.23 21.89
N LEU A 510 -19.67 26.92 21.65
CA LEU A 510 -20.36 25.91 22.46
C LEU A 510 -19.45 25.25 23.51
N SER A 511 -18.13 25.19 23.28
CA SER A 511 -17.17 24.56 24.21
C SER A 511 -16.32 25.59 24.94
N SER A 512 -16.36 25.62 26.28
CA SER A 512 -15.50 26.47 27.13
C SER A 512 -14.03 26.01 27.21
N VAL A 513 -13.55 25.24 26.24
CA VAL A 513 -12.30 24.47 26.31
C VAL A 513 -11.20 25.15 25.46
N SER A 514 -9.99 25.26 26.01
CA SER A 514 -8.82 25.91 25.39
C SER A 514 -8.37 25.31 24.05
N THR A 515 -8.61 24.01 23.82
CA THR A 515 -8.21 23.29 22.61
C THR A 515 -8.91 23.79 21.34
N GLY A 516 -10.13 24.31 21.46
CA GLY A 516 -10.86 24.90 20.33
C GLY A 516 -10.21 26.17 19.79
N ALA A 517 -9.65 27.00 20.67
CA ALA A 517 -9.01 28.26 20.29
C ALA A 517 -7.71 28.05 19.50
N GLU A 518 -6.87 27.10 19.92
CA GLU A 518 -5.64 26.74 19.20
C GLU A 518 -5.92 26.18 17.80
N THR A 519 -6.96 25.35 17.68
CA THR A 519 -7.36 24.74 16.41
C THR A 519 -7.83 25.82 15.43
N VAL A 520 -8.65 26.77 15.90
CA VAL A 520 -9.12 27.91 15.12
C VAL A 520 -7.96 28.81 14.69
N GLN A 521 -6.99 29.09 15.57
CA GLN A 521 -5.81 29.88 15.22
C GLN A 521 -4.98 29.20 14.12
N LEU A 522 -4.70 27.90 14.27
CA LEU A 522 -3.97 27.14 13.27
C LEU A 522 -4.70 27.13 11.92
N PHE A 523 -6.02 26.93 11.94
CA PHE A 523 -6.83 26.95 10.72
C PHE A 523 -6.81 28.32 10.05
N THR A 524 -6.94 29.40 10.83
CA THR A 524 -6.87 30.78 10.36
C THR A 524 -5.53 31.05 9.67
N ASN A 525 -4.41 30.63 10.25
CA ASN A 525 -3.08 30.80 9.65
C ASN A 525 -2.93 30.05 8.32
N ILE A 526 -3.46 28.81 8.24
CA ILE A 526 -3.44 28.02 7.01
C ILE A 526 -4.28 28.69 5.92
N MET A 527 -5.48 29.18 6.27
CA MET A 527 -6.38 29.88 5.35
C MET A 527 -5.75 31.17 4.81
N ILE A 528 -5.05 31.94 5.65
CA ILE A 528 -4.28 33.12 5.22
C ILE A 528 -3.17 32.72 4.25
N SER A 529 -2.35 31.74 4.62
CA SER A 529 -1.21 31.33 3.78
C SER A 529 -1.65 30.80 2.41
N LEU A 530 -2.81 30.16 2.34
CA LEU A 530 -3.43 29.75 1.08
C LEU A 530 -3.95 30.95 0.26
N LEU A 531 -4.55 31.96 0.89
CA LEU A 531 -4.97 33.20 0.21
C LEU A 531 -3.78 33.98 -0.35
N GLU A 532 -2.69 34.10 0.42
CA GLU A 532 -1.45 34.80 0.02
C GLU A 532 -0.81 34.24 -1.27
N THR A 533 -1.24 33.06 -1.72
CA THR A 533 -0.79 32.49 -3.00
C THR A 533 -1.57 32.98 -4.22
N GLN A 534 -2.68 33.69 -4.01
CA GLN A 534 -3.45 34.32 -5.07
C GLN A 534 -2.87 35.69 -5.41
N GLU A 535 -2.77 35.99 -6.71
CA GLU A 535 -2.18 37.25 -7.19
C GLU A 535 -3.10 38.47 -6.99
N ASN A 536 -4.36 38.28 -6.57
CA ASN A 536 -5.41 39.30 -6.56
C ASN A 536 -5.96 39.57 -5.15
N LEU A 537 -5.10 40.00 -4.22
CA LEU A 537 -5.47 40.34 -2.84
C LEU A 537 -5.75 41.83 -2.68
N PRO A 538 -6.69 42.24 -1.80
CA PRO A 538 -6.92 43.64 -1.50
C PRO A 538 -5.67 44.33 -0.94
N GLU A 539 -5.42 45.59 -1.31
CA GLU A 539 -4.24 46.36 -0.86
C GLU A 539 -4.10 46.44 0.68
N PHE A 540 -5.24 46.46 1.38
CA PHE A 540 -5.31 46.52 2.84
C PHE A 540 -5.22 45.14 3.54
N HIS A 541 -4.99 44.04 2.80
CA HIS A 541 -4.94 42.68 3.34
C HIS A 541 -3.95 42.54 4.51
N GLN A 542 -2.73 43.05 4.31
CA GLN A 542 -1.68 42.98 5.35
C GLN A 542 -2.02 43.83 6.58
N GLY A 543 -2.67 44.98 6.36
CA GLY A 543 -3.15 45.85 7.43
C GLY A 543 -4.20 45.15 8.30
N VAL A 544 -5.20 44.52 7.67
CA VAL A 544 -6.26 43.77 8.37
C VAL A 544 -5.69 42.58 9.17
N ILE A 545 -4.73 41.83 8.61
CA ILE A 545 -4.08 40.73 9.34
C ILE A 545 -3.34 41.27 10.57
N SER A 546 -2.53 42.33 10.39
CA SER A 546 -1.74 42.92 11.47
C SER A 546 -2.60 43.48 12.61
N ALA A 547 -3.74 44.09 12.29
CA ALA A 547 -4.68 44.64 13.27
C ALA A 547 -5.42 43.54 14.04
N CYS A 548 -5.75 42.43 13.37
CA CYS A 548 -6.50 41.32 13.96
C CYS A 548 -5.62 40.28 14.68
N LEU A 549 -4.31 40.21 14.42
CA LEU A 549 -3.37 39.31 15.10
C LEU A 549 -2.21 40.08 15.77
N PRO A 550 -2.47 40.87 16.84
CA PRO A 550 -1.42 41.59 17.54
C PRO A 550 -0.54 40.62 18.38
N GLU A 551 0.79 40.71 18.24
CA GLU A 551 1.76 39.79 18.87
C GLU A 551 1.79 39.84 20.42
N HIS A 552 1.30 40.92 21.04
CA HIS A 552 1.50 41.17 22.47
C HIS A 552 0.21 41.32 23.31
N ASP A 553 -0.98 41.24 22.72
CA ASP A 553 -2.24 41.55 23.41
C ASP A 553 -3.25 40.39 23.40
N GLN A 554 -3.10 39.49 24.37
CA GLN A 554 -3.99 38.32 24.55
C GLN A 554 -5.46 38.73 24.73
N SER A 555 -5.73 39.96 25.21
CA SER A 555 -7.07 40.47 25.45
C SER A 555 -7.82 40.84 24.16
N LYS A 556 -7.08 41.10 23.07
CA LYS A 556 -7.61 41.40 21.74
C LYS A 556 -7.62 40.20 20.80
N HIS A 557 -6.87 39.15 21.13
CA HIS A 557 -6.66 37.99 20.26
C HIS A 557 -7.97 37.28 19.84
N GLU A 558 -8.91 37.13 20.76
CA GLU A 558 -10.21 36.51 20.46
C GLU A 558 -11.11 37.39 19.57
N ALA A 559 -11.16 38.69 19.85
CA ALA A 559 -11.86 39.67 19.02
C ALA A 559 -11.27 39.75 17.60
N GLY A 560 -9.94 39.64 17.52
CA GLY A 560 -9.19 39.62 16.27
C GLY A 560 -9.50 38.39 15.42
N LEU A 561 -9.45 37.19 16.01
CA LEU A 561 -9.83 35.94 15.33
C LEU A 561 -11.27 35.98 14.78
N PHE A 562 -12.20 36.56 15.53
CA PHE A 562 -13.58 36.72 15.07
C PHE A 562 -13.68 37.62 13.82
N LEU A 563 -13.02 38.78 13.83
CA LEU A 563 -13.00 39.68 12.68
C LEU A 563 -12.29 39.05 11.47
N LEU A 564 -11.17 38.37 11.71
CA LEU A 564 -10.42 37.64 10.69
C LEU A 564 -11.26 36.55 10.03
N SER A 565 -12.08 35.84 10.80
CA SER A 565 -12.97 34.81 10.25
C SER A 565 -13.97 35.37 9.25
N SER A 566 -14.53 36.55 9.54
CA SER A 566 -15.49 37.23 8.66
C SER A 566 -14.81 37.72 7.38
N TYR A 567 -13.60 38.27 7.51
CA TYR A 567 -12.80 38.72 6.39
C TYR A 567 -12.36 37.56 5.47
N ILE A 568 -11.82 36.49 6.06
CA ILE A 568 -11.41 35.28 5.34
C ILE A 568 -12.61 34.65 4.64
N HIS A 569 -13.75 34.52 5.31
CA HIS A 569 -14.95 33.94 4.72
C HIS A 569 -15.38 34.68 3.44
N GLU A 570 -15.36 36.02 3.47
CA GLU A 570 -15.72 36.83 2.29
C GLU A 570 -14.71 36.65 1.14
N LEU A 571 -13.41 36.70 1.41
CA LEU A 571 -12.39 36.52 0.38
C LEU A 571 -12.39 35.11 -0.23
N TRP A 572 -12.55 34.08 0.60
CA TRP A 572 -12.60 32.70 0.14
C TRP A 572 -13.87 32.38 -0.65
N SER A 573 -14.96 33.14 -0.45
CA SER A 573 -16.18 33.01 -1.25
C SER A 573 -16.03 33.52 -2.70
N GLY A 574 -14.88 34.11 -3.05
CA GLY A 574 -14.57 34.57 -4.41
C GLY A 574 -14.89 36.05 -4.65
N ALA A 575 -15.15 36.83 -3.61
CA ALA A 575 -15.34 38.28 -3.72
C ALA A 575 -14.03 38.97 -4.11
N SER A 576 -14.08 39.86 -5.12
CA SER A 576 -12.92 40.67 -5.55
C SER A 576 -12.53 41.77 -4.55
N SER A 577 -13.37 42.03 -3.54
CA SER A 577 -13.15 43.03 -2.50
C SER A 577 -13.95 42.66 -1.25
N ALA A 578 -13.39 42.89 -0.06
CA ALA A 578 -14.03 42.60 1.23
C ALA A 578 -15.03 43.71 1.67
N GLN A 579 -16.02 44.01 0.84
CA GLN A 579 -16.95 45.12 1.05
C GLN A 579 -17.95 44.87 2.18
N LEU A 580 -18.40 43.63 2.39
CA LEU A 580 -19.30 43.27 3.48
C LEU A 580 -18.58 43.38 4.82
N PHE A 581 -17.33 42.92 4.88
CA PHE A 581 -16.46 43.08 6.03
C PHE A 581 -16.22 44.56 6.36
N LEU A 582 -15.84 45.38 5.37
CA LEU A 582 -15.65 46.82 5.58
C LEU A 582 -16.96 47.52 5.99
N SER A 583 -18.10 47.09 5.46
CA SER A 583 -19.41 47.59 5.89
C SER A 583 -19.69 47.25 7.35
N HIS A 584 -19.40 46.02 7.77
CA HIS A 584 -19.50 45.59 9.17
C HIS A 584 -18.56 46.40 10.08
N VAL A 585 -17.30 46.59 9.69
CA VAL A 585 -16.32 47.42 10.40
C VAL A 585 -16.84 48.85 10.55
N SER A 586 -17.37 49.45 9.46
CA SER A 586 -17.93 50.81 9.49
C SER A 586 -19.18 50.93 10.36
N LEU A 587 -20.01 49.88 10.43
CA LEU A 587 -21.20 49.86 11.27
C LEU A 587 -20.83 49.80 12.76
N VAL A 588 -19.86 48.95 13.11
CA VAL A 588 -19.37 48.79 14.48
C VAL A 588 -18.76 50.10 15.01
N THR A 589 -18.06 50.86 14.17
CA THR A 589 -17.46 52.17 14.54
C THR A 589 -18.45 53.33 14.50
N ARG A 590 -19.46 53.30 13.61
CA ARG A 590 -20.53 54.33 13.53
C ARG A 590 -21.54 54.28 14.67
N THR A 591 -21.65 53.17 15.40
CA THR A 591 -22.49 53.09 16.62
C THR A 591 -21.93 53.98 17.74
N LYS A 592 -22.09 55.30 17.61
CA LYS A 592 -21.86 56.27 18.68
C LYS A 592 -22.76 55.89 19.86
N SER A 593 -22.16 55.84 21.06
CA SER A 593 -22.83 55.62 22.33
C SER A 593 -23.86 56.71 22.63
N LYS A 594 -25.04 56.65 22.01
CA LYS A 594 -26.23 57.33 22.55
C LYS A 594 -26.76 56.48 23.72
N GLY A 595 -26.25 56.78 24.91
CA GLY A 595 -26.91 56.55 26.19
C GLY A 595 -27.41 55.14 26.50
N GLN A 596 -26.52 54.14 26.65
CA GLN A 596 -26.85 52.95 27.44
C GLN A 596 -25.77 52.69 28.49
N LYS A 597 -26.11 53.01 29.74
CA LYS A 597 -25.45 52.53 30.96
C LYS A 597 -25.74 51.03 31.10
N GLY A 598 -25.03 50.22 30.35
CA GLY A 598 -24.99 48.77 30.50
C GLY A 598 -23.54 48.33 30.41
N SER A 599 -23.10 47.45 31.32
CA SER A 599 -21.75 46.88 31.37
C SER A 599 -21.39 46.30 30.00
N LYS A 600 -20.58 47.02 29.20
CA LYS A 600 -20.08 46.50 27.92
C LYS A 600 -19.11 45.37 28.24
N THR A 601 -19.38 44.17 27.73
CA THR A 601 -18.48 43.02 27.84
C THR A 601 -17.10 43.37 27.26
N LYS A 602 -16.00 42.98 27.94
CA LYS A 602 -14.61 43.27 27.52
C LYS A 602 -14.34 42.96 26.03
N SER A 603 -14.94 41.89 25.50
CA SER A 603 -14.85 41.50 24.08
C SER A 603 -15.37 42.58 23.10
N GLN A 604 -16.51 43.22 23.39
CA GLN A 604 -17.06 44.28 22.52
C GLN A 604 -16.19 45.55 22.48
N THR A 605 -15.43 45.82 23.54
CA THR A 605 -14.48 46.94 23.59
C THR A 605 -13.24 46.63 22.75
N ALA A 606 -12.76 45.38 22.80
CA ALA A 606 -11.65 44.91 21.97
C ALA A 606 -12.00 44.90 20.47
N ILE A 607 -13.18 44.40 20.09
CA ILE A 607 -13.65 44.42 18.68
C ILE A 607 -13.69 45.84 18.13
N ARG A 608 -14.21 46.81 18.89
CA ARG A 608 -14.25 48.22 18.47
C ARG A 608 -12.86 48.82 18.29
N ALA A 609 -11.91 48.50 19.17
CA ALA A 609 -10.54 48.99 19.06
C ALA A 609 -9.90 48.53 17.74
N ILE A 610 -9.99 47.22 17.45
CA ILE A 610 -9.46 46.64 16.21
C ILE A 610 -10.15 47.24 14.97
N CYS A 611 -11.47 47.43 15.02
CA CYS A 611 -12.20 48.05 13.90
C CYS A 611 -11.76 49.50 13.64
N ASN A 612 -11.43 50.28 14.68
CA ASN A 612 -10.91 51.63 14.50
C ASN A 612 -9.51 51.61 13.87
N ASP A 613 -8.65 50.67 14.28
CA ASP A 613 -7.31 50.48 13.71
C ASP A 613 -7.40 50.12 12.21
N ILE A 614 -8.33 49.25 11.82
CA ILE A 614 -8.58 48.89 10.42
C ILE A 614 -9.07 50.10 9.61
N ILE A 615 -10.01 50.91 10.14
CA ILE A 615 -10.51 52.09 9.42
C ILE A 615 -9.39 53.10 9.18
N ALA A 616 -8.54 53.34 10.17
CA ALA A 616 -7.41 54.26 10.06
C ALA A 616 -6.37 53.83 9.00
N MET A 617 -6.33 52.55 8.64
CA MET A 617 -5.47 52.02 7.58
C MET A 617 -6.13 52.05 6.18
N THR A 618 -7.47 52.07 6.13
CA THR A 618 -8.25 52.10 4.88
C THR A 618 -8.67 53.50 4.43
N SER A 619 -8.53 54.50 5.31
CA SER A 619 -8.70 55.94 5.02
C SER A 619 -7.40 56.56 4.52
#